data_AF-A0A8B3FG96-F1
#
_entry.id   AF-A0A8B3FG96-F1
#
_cell.length_a   1.000
_cell.length_b   1.000
_cell.length_c   1.000
_cell.angle_alpha   90.00
_cell.angle_beta   90.00
_cell.angle_gamma   90.00
#
_symmetry.space_group_name_H-M   'P 1'
#
loop_
_entity.id
_entity.type
_entity.pdbx_description
1 polymer ?
#
loop_
_entity_poly.entity_id
_entity_poly.type
_entity_poly.pdbx_seq_one_letter_code
_entity_poly.pdbx_strand_id
1 'polypeptide(L)'
;MTVTRNKQFIGSASGGVCKFLISVDGRDVARLQQNQFVIAYLKNGLHKLMVSNECSVLSMGMRKTVDVIANGGEQEYVTEVGLWGQYRLWQTK
;
A
#
# COMPACT_ATOMS: atom_id res chain seq x y z
N MET A 1 -6.97 8.44 -6.77
CA MET A 1 -6.88 7.57 -5.59
C MET A 1 -5.89 8.17 -4.63
N THR A 2 -6.26 8.28 -3.36
CA THR A 2 -5.42 8.84 -2.29
C THR A 2 -5.10 7.68 -1.33
N VAL A 3 -3.84 7.31 -1.13
CA VAL A 3 -3.52 6.20 -0.21
C VAL A 3 -2.91 6.77 1.06
N THR A 4 -3.67 6.76 2.16
CA THR A 4 -3.30 7.38 3.43
C THR A 4 -2.98 6.31 4.46
N ARG A 5 -1.93 6.46 5.27
CA ARG A 5 -1.65 5.54 6.38
C ARG A 5 -2.12 6.17 7.69
N ASN A 6 -3.26 5.73 8.21
CA ASN A 6 -3.74 6.19 9.51
C ASN A 6 -3.03 5.44 10.66
N LYS A 7 -2.55 6.18 11.66
CA LYS A 7 -1.75 5.74 12.83
C LYS A 7 -2.37 4.52 13.54
N GLN A 8 -1.53 3.53 13.91
CA GLN A 8 -1.48 2.99 15.28
C GLN A 8 -0.24 2.10 15.55
N PHE A 9 0.40 2.40 16.68
CA PHE A 9 1.32 1.64 17.54
C PHE A 9 2.63 0.99 17.04
N ILE A 10 3.63 1.28 17.87
CA ILE A 10 4.97 0.73 17.97
C ILE A 10 4.87 -0.78 18.18
N GLY A 11 5.23 -1.54 17.15
CA GLY A 11 5.35 -3.00 17.17
C GLY A 11 6.68 -3.39 16.54
N SER A 12 7.71 -3.33 17.37
CA SER A 12 9.00 -4.00 17.33
C SER A 12 9.30 -4.89 16.11
N ALA A 13 10.24 -4.44 15.27
CA ALA A 13 11.27 -5.21 14.53
C ALA A 13 11.52 -4.77 13.08
N SER A 14 10.57 -4.09 12.40
CA SER A 14 10.76 -3.69 10.99
C SER A 14 10.36 -2.25 10.64
N GLY A 15 9.88 -1.50 11.63
CA GLY A 15 9.06 -0.31 11.39
C GLY A 15 9.72 0.90 10.72
N GLY A 16 11.05 1.04 10.75
CA GLY A 16 11.73 2.28 10.29
C GLY A 16 12.53 2.17 8.99
N VAL A 17 12.94 0.97 8.57
CA VAL A 17 13.98 0.81 7.54
C VAL A 17 13.40 0.47 6.17
N CYS A 18 12.21 -0.12 6.13
CA CYS A 18 11.65 -0.74 4.94
C CYS A 18 10.48 0.05 4.37
N LYS A 19 10.62 0.50 3.12
CA LYS A 19 9.59 1.28 2.41
C LYS A 19 8.50 0.36 1.85
N PHE A 20 7.27 0.84 1.88
CA PHE A 20 6.18 0.26 1.11
C PHE A 20 6.36 0.60 -0.36
N LEU A 21 6.34 -0.42 -1.22
CA LEU A 21 6.31 -0.25 -2.66
C LEU A 21 4.86 -0.39 -3.13
N ILE A 22 4.33 0.71 -3.65
CA ILE A 22 2.99 0.79 -4.21
C ILE A 22 3.09 0.62 -5.71
N SER A 23 2.33 -0.31 -6.25
CA SER A 23 2.30 -0.62 -7.67
C SER A 23 0.86 -0.69 -8.17
N VAL A 24 0.64 -0.20 -9.39
CA VAL A 24 -0.64 -0.27 -10.08
C VAL A 24 -0.43 -0.95 -11.42
N ASP A 25 -1.23 -1.98 -11.70
CA ASP A 25 -1.13 -2.79 -12.93
C ASP A 25 0.29 -3.34 -13.18
N GLY A 26 0.99 -3.69 -12.10
CA GLY A 26 2.35 -4.21 -12.16
C GLY A 26 3.44 -3.16 -12.40
N ARG A 27 3.11 -1.85 -12.39
CA ARG A 27 4.07 -0.75 -12.46
C ARG A 27 4.23 -0.08 -11.11
N ASP A 28 5.46 0.13 -10.68
CA ASP A 28 5.76 0.84 -9.43
C ASP A 28 5.41 2.31 -9.57
N VAL A 29 4.55 2.80 -8.67
CA VAL A 29 4.05 4.18 -8.65
C VAL A 29 4.69 4.99 -7.54
N ALA A 30 4.95 4.38 -6.38
CA ALA A 30 5.55 5.09 -5.25
C ALA A 30 6.28 4.16 -4.28
N ARG A 31 7.23 4.76 -3.54
CA ARG A 31 7.88 4.16 -2.37
C ARG A 31 7.57 5.01 -1.16
N LEU A 32 6.74 4.49 -0.25
CA LEU A 32 6.26 5.21 0.93
C LEU A 32 7.01 4.79 2.19
N GLN A 33 7.61 5.77 2.85
CA GLN A 33 8.09 5.66 4.23
C GLN A 33 6.94 5.88 5.23
N GLN A 34 7.25 5.81 6.52
CA GLN A 34 6.26 6.10 7.56
C GLN A 34 5.61 7.48 7.35
N ASN A 35 4.30 7.55 7.53
CA ASN A 35 3.48 8.76 7.42
C ASN A 35 3.51 9.46 6.05
N GLN A 36 3.90 8.75 4.99
CA GLN A 36 3.77 9.26 3.62
C GLN A 36 2.50 8.73 2.95
N PHE A 37 1.99 9.52 2.00
CA PHE A 37 0.85 9.18 1.16
C PHE A 37 1.20 9.44 -0.30
N VAL A 38 0.49 8.78 -1.20
CA VAL A 38 0.56 9.06 -2.65
C VAL A 38 -0.84 9.29 -3.18
N ILE A 39 -0.95 10.28 -4.07
CA ILE A 39 -2.14 10.48 -4.90
C ILE A 39 -1.78 10.05 -6.32
N ALA A 40 -2.53 9.10 -6.86
CA ALA A 40 -2.37 8.61 -8.23
C ALA A 40 -3.65 8.82 -9.03
N TYR A 41 -3.50 9.30 -10.26
CA TYR A 41 -4.58 9.43 -11.23
C TYR A 41 -4.59 8.18 -12.12
N LEU A 42 -5.71 7.47 -12.10
CA LEU A 42 -5.92 6.27 -12.89
C LEU A 42 -6.90 6.58 -14.01
N LYS A 43 -6.76 5.87 -15.14
CA LYS A 43 -7.77 5.90 -16.20
C LYS A 43 -9.03 5.21 -15.70
N ASN A 44 -10.17 5.46 -16.33
CA ASN A 44 -11.38 4.72 -15.98
C ASN A 44 -11.22 3.23 -16.33
N GLY A 45 -11.61 2.35 -15.42
CA GLY A 45 -11.50 0.91 -15.60
C GLY A 45 -11.10 0.16 -14.34
N LEU A 46 -10.88 -1.14 -14.50
CA LEU A 46 -10.41 -2.02 -13.44
C LEU A 46 -8.87 -2.00 -13.40
N HIS A 47 -8.33 -1.73 -12.23
CA HIS A 47 -6.90 -1.64 -11.96
C HIS A 47 -6.51 -2.55 -10.81
N LYS A 48 -5.28 -3.04 -10.81
CA LYS A 48 -4.74 -3.84 -9.71
C LYS A 48 -3.81 -3.02 -8.85
N LEU A 49 -4.25 -2.67 -7.66
CA LEU A 49 -3.43 -2.00 -6.66
C LEU A 49 -2.71 -3.05 -5.82
N MET A 50 -1.38 -3.04 -5.83
CA MET A 50 -0.55 -3.92 -5.03
C MET A 50 0.37 -3.13 -4.11
N VAL A 51 0.40 -3.54 -2.85
CA VAL A 51 1.37 -3.08 -1.85
C VAL A 51 2.36 -4.21 -1.56
N SER A 52 3.64 -3.85 -1.59
CA SER A 52 4.75 -4.74 -1.27
C SER A 52 5.83 -3.98 -0.49
N ASN A 53 6.99 -4.59 -0.24
CA ASN A 53 8.06 -4.01 0.56
C ASN A 53 9.41 -4.16 -0.12
N GLU A 54 10.24 -3.12 -0.02
CA GLU A 54 11.58 -3.03 -0.63
C GLU A 54 12.64 -3.95 0.01
N CYS A 55 12.50 -4.31 1.29
CA CYS A 55 13.45 -5.14 2.04
C CYS A 55 13.29 -6.65 1.80
N SER A 56 12.96 -7.04 0.56
CA SER A 56 12.35 -8.31 0.15
C SER A 56 13.19 -9.60 0.33
N VAL A 57 14.15 -9.67 1.25
CA VAL A 57 15.03 -10.85 1.40
C VAL A 57 14.64 -11.72 2.61
N LEU A 58 14.11 -11.14 3.69
CA LEU A 58 13.81 -11.89 4.93
C LEU A 58 12.31 -12.06 5.23
N SER A 59 11.46 -11.12 4.79
CA SER A 59 10.01 -11.24 4.94
C SER A 59 9.41 -11.90 3.70
N MET A 60 9.38 -13.24 3.68
CA MET A 60 8.74 -14.09 2.65
C MET A 60 7.65 -13.39 1.82
N GLY A 61 8.02 -12.77 0.69
CA GLY A 61 7.10 -12.42 -0.41
C GLY A 61 5.76 -11.76 -0.04
N MET A 62 5.65 -11.08 1.10
CA MET A 62 4.35 -10.58 1.53
C MET A 62 3.94 -9.43 0.63
N ARG A 63 2.87 -9.64 -0.13
CA ARG A 63 2.27 -8.67 -1.04
C ARG A 63 0.77 -8.73 -0.83
N LYS A 64 0.11 -7.58 -0.87
CA LYS A 64 -1.35 -7.51 -0.84
C LYS A 64 -1.83 -6.80 -2.09
N THR A 65 -2.73 -7.45 -2.80
CA THR A 65 -3.34 -6.90 -4.02
C THR A 65 -4.84 -6.76 -3.80
N VAL A 66 -5.40 -5.66 -4.30
CA VAL A 66 -6.84 -5.37 -4.33
C VAL A 66 -7.18 -4.84 -5.72
N ASP A 67 -8.32 -5.27 -6.25
CA ASP A 67 -8.88 -4.73 -7.49
C ASP A 67 -9.58 -3.40 -7.19
N VAL A 68 -9.25 -2.37 -7.96
CA VAL A 68 -9.74 -1.00 -7.84
C VAL A 68 -10.53 -0.66 -9.09
N ILE A 69 -11.78 -0.23 -8.94
CA ILE A 69 -12.61 0.22 -10.06
C ILE A 69 -12.56 1.74 -10.12
N ALA A 70 -11.72 2.28 -11.00
CA ALA A 70 -11.65 3.73 -11.24
C ALA A 70 -12.89 4.17 -12.04
N ASN A 71 -13.84 4.79 -11.35
CA ASN A 71 -15.10 5.29 -11.89
C ASN A 71 -15.16 6.83 -11.98
N GLY A 72 -14.01 7.49 -11.86
CA GLY A 72 -13.90 8.96 -11.77
C GLY A 72 -14.11 9.55 -10.37
N GLY A 73 -14.58 8.74 -9.40
CA GLY A 73 -14.66 9.13 -8.00
C GLY A 73 -13.31 9.12 -7.29
N GLU A 74 -13.16 9.97 -6.28
CA GLU A 74 -12.04 9.85 -5.35
C GLU A 74 -12.22 8.57 -4.51
N GLN A 75 -11.16 7.77 -4.44
CA GLN A 75 -11.12 6.55 -3.63
C GLN A 75 -9.89 6.59 -2.74
N GLU A 76 -10.06 6.23 -1.48
CA GLU A 76 -9.02 6.25 -0.48
C GLU A 76 -8.71 4.84 0.01
N TYR A 77 -7.42 4.49 0.06
CA TYR A 77 -6.97 3.19 0.57
C TYR A 77 -5.98 3.38 1.72
N VAL A 78 -6.04 2.50 2.70
CA VAL A 78 -5.12 2.49 3.83
C VAL A 78 -4.33 1.20 3.82
N THR A 79 -3.03 1.30 4.07
CA THR A 79 -2.15 0.14 4.23
C THR A 79 -1.46 0.10 5.58
N GLU A 80 -1.39 -1.10 6.15
CA GLU A 80 -0.82 -1.39 7.46
C GLU A 80 -0.02 -2.71 7.43
N VAL A 81 0.98 -2.81 8.30
CA VAL A 81 1.64 -4.08 8.62
C VAL A 81 1.02 -4.60 9.92
N GLY A 82 0.34 -5.75 9.85
CA GLY A 82 -0.19 -6.40 11.05
C GLY A 82 0.91 -7.02 11.93
N LEU A 83 0.55 -7.44 13.14
CA LEU A 83 1.48 -8.03 14.12
C LEU A 83 2.34 -9.19 13.59
N TRP A 84 1.84 -9.97 12.63
CA TRP A 84 2.55 -11.11 12.03
C TRP A 84 3.27 -10.76 10.73
N GLY A 85 3.53 -9.47 10.47
CA GLY A 85 4.14 -8.98 9.23
C GLY A 85 3.22 -8.98 8.01
N GLN A 86 1.96 -9.43 8.17
CA GLN A 86 0.99 -9.47 7.08
C GLN A 86 0.61 -8.05 6.63
N TYR A 87 0.67 -7.80 5.32
CA TYR A 87 0.17 -6.54 4.77
C TYR A 87 -1.34 -6.54 4.66
N ARG A 88 -1.93 -5.50 5.23
CA ARG A 88 -3.35 -5.19 5.11
C ARG A 88 -3.50 -3.99 4.18
N LEU A 89 -4.50 -4.06 3.32
CA LEU A 89 -4.90 -3.01 2.40
C LEU A 89 -6.42 -3.04 2.31
N TRP A 90 -7.05 -1.91 2.58
CA TRP A 90 -8.51 -1.79 2.50
C TRP A 90 -8.89 -0.38 2.08
N GLN A 91 -10.09 -0.25 1.51
CA GLN A 91 -10.66 1.03 1.12
C GLN A 91 -11.28 1.70 2.35
N THR A 92 -11.05 2.99 2.53
CA THR A 92 -11.68 3.81 3.58
C THR A 92 -12.70 4.80 3.04
N LYS A 93 -12.58 5.19 1.77
CA LYS A 93 -13.50 6.12 1.11
C LYS A 93 -13.66 5.78 -0.36
#